data_AF-U9TNE1-F1
#
_entry.id   AF-U9TNE1-F1
#
_cell.length_a   1.000
_cell.length_b   1.000
_cell.length_c   1.000
_cell.angle_alpha   90.00
_cell.angle_beta   90.00
_cell.angle_gamma   90.00
#
_symmetry.space_group_name_H-M   'P 1'
#
loop_
_entity.id
_entity.type
_entity.pdbx_description
1 polymer ?
#
loop_
_entity_poly.entity_id
_entity_poly.type
_entity_poly.pdbx_seq_one_letter_code
_entity_poly.pdbx_strand_id
1 'polypeptide(L)'
;MTVDSKLPLISPNSALSLNSSSPTTSNININTIIDVASASSQPLPPSYTQQSFALQPPTDSWFFYYEVTILSNPNYDKTTIAIGLATKPYPAFRLTGCNLNSVGYHSDEGKKFHNDGLTGTKYAEKWGEIGDVIGCGYYPNTGQVFFTKNGKNLGIAYTGLLHVWFPTIGSDGVCSLKVNFGQDEFKYRRAN
;
A
#
# COMPACT_ATOMS: atom_id res chain seq x y z
N MET A 1 26.56 -12.44 42.49
CA MET A 1 26.55 -11.54 41.31
C MET A 1 25.54 -12.08 40.35
N THR A 2 24.65 -11.21 39.90
CA THR A 2 23.28 -11.50 39.51
C THR A 2 23.18 -11.65 38.00
N VAL A 3 22.50 -12.71 37.58
CA VAL A 3 21.68 -12.95 36.38
C VAL A 3 22.25 -12.72 34.97
N ASP A 4 22.27 -13.84 34.23
CA ASP A 4 22.28 -13.94 32.77
C ASP A 4 21.26 -13.00 32.12
N SER A 5 21.74 -12.07 31.30
CA SER A 5 20.91 -11.27 30.40
C SER A 5 20.52 -12.12 29.18
N LYS A 6 19.48 -12.93 29.34
CA LYS A 6 18.79 -13.60 28.24
C LYS A 6 18.05 -12.52 27.42
N LEU A 7 18.59 -12.18 26.25
CA LEU A 7 17.88 -11.40 25.23
C LEU A 7 16.55 -12.12 24.91
N PRO A 8 15.40 -11.43 24.85
CA PRO A 8 14.16 -12.06 24.46
C PRO A 8 14.22 -12.43 22.97
N LEU A 9 14.13 -13.72 22.69
CA LEU A 9 13.85 -14.25 21.36
C LEU A 9 12.47 -13.76 20.93
N ILE A 10 12.41 -12.73 20.09
CA ILE A 10 11.18 -12.29 19.44
C ILE A 10 10.84 -13.33 18.36
N SER A 11 9.70 -14.01 18.52
CA SER A 11 9.23 -14.99 17.54
C SER A 11 8.96 -14.34 16.18
N PRO A 12 9.41 -14.90 15.05
CA PRO A 12 9.22 -14.31 13.71
C PRO A 12 7.78 -14.41 13.16
N ASN A 13 6.77 -14.61 14.01
CA ASN A 13 5.40 -14.90 13.61
C ASN A 13 4.34 -13.92 14.16
N SER A 14 4.63 -12.61 14.17
CA SER A 14 3.53 -11.64 14.12
C SER A 14 3.10 -11.45 12.66
N ALA A 15 2.61 -12.53 12.05
CA ALA A 15 1.94 -12.47 10.77
C ALA A 15 0.75 -11.52 10.92
N LEU A 16 0.87 -10.33 10.36
CA LEU A 16 -0.20 -9.35 10.23
C LEU A 16 -1.34 -10.01 9.43
N SER A 17 -2.31 -10.58 10.14
CA SER A 17 -3.50 -11.13 9.49
C SER A 17 -4.42 -9.99 9.11
N LEU A 18 -4.52 -9.67 7.82
CA LEU A 18 -5.70 -9.01 7.25
C LEU A 18 -6.86 -10.02 7.24
N ASN A 19 -7.31 -10.41 8.43
CA ASN A 19 -8.49 -11.25 8.62
C ASN A 19 -9.70 -10.32 8.70
N SER A 20 -10.45 -10.21 7.61
CA SER A 20 -11.82 -9.75 7.73
C SER A 20 -12.73 -10.57 6.84
N SER A 21 -13.40 -11.53 7.46
CA SER A 21 -14.64 -12.16 6.99
C SER A 21 -15.88 -11.31 7.38
N SER A 22 -15.72 -10.00 7.61
CA SER A 22 -16.80 -9.07 8.02
C SER A 22 -16.44 -7.60 7.70
N PRO A 23 -17.43 -6.71 7.50
CA PRO A 23 -17.28 -5.46 6.73
C PRO A 23 -16.88 -4.28 7.61
N THR A 24 -15.63 -4.19 8.05
CA THR A 24 -15.16 -3.06 8.88
C THR A 24 -13.84 -2.49 8.40
N THR A 25 -13.65 -1.17 8.61
CA THR A 25 -12.32 -0.55 8.58
C THR A 25 -11.33 -1.31 9.44
N SER A 26 -10.14 -1.52 8.88
CA SER A 26 -9.12 -2.34 9.51
C SER A 26 -8.03 -1.41 10.05
N ASN A 27 -7.86 -1.41 11.37
CA ASN A 27 -6.70 -0.79 11.99
C ASN A 27 -5.54 -1.78 11.91
N ILE A 28 -4.42 -1.36 11.33
CA ILE A 28 -3.19 -2.14 11.23
C ILE A 28 -2.19 -1.53 12.21
N ASN A 29 -1.77 -2.32 13.19
CA ASN A 29 -0.67 -1.98 14.09
C ASN A 29 0.57 -2.77 13.67
N ILE A 30 1.60 -2.07 13.21
CA ILE A 30 2.90 -2.66 12.87
C ILE A 30 3.85 -2.35 14.01
N ASN A 31 4.25 -3.38 14.76
CA ASN A 31 5.10 -3.27 15.96
C ASN A 31 6.50 -3.84 15.75
N THR A 32 7.02 -3.75 14.53
CA THR A 32 8.29 -4.36 14.13
C THR A 32 9.25 -3.32 13.54
N ILE A 33 10.54 -3.63 13.55
CA ILE A 33 11.65 -2.77 13.10
C ILE A 33 12.36 -3.34 11.85
N ILE A 34 11.71 -4.30 11.19
CA ILE A 34 12.15 -4.91 9.94
C ILE A 34 11.03 -4.73 8.92
N ASP A 35 11.36 -4.72 7.62
CA ASP A 35 10.38 -4.71 6.54
C ASP A 35 9.27 -5.74 6.82
N VAL A 36 8.05 -5.27 6.94
CA VAL A 36 6.88 -6.14 6.98
C VAL A 36 5.84 -5.63 6.00
N ALA A 37 5.30 -6.51 5.16
CA ALA A 37 4.19 -6.23 4.27
C ALA A 37 3.00 -7.17 4.49
N SER A 38 1.80 -6.64 4.29
CA SER A 38 0.54 -7.37 4.39
C SER A 38 -0.34 -7.10 3.19
N ALA A 39 -0.56 -8.13 2.40
CA ALA A 39 -1.51 -8.12 1.30
C ALA A 39 -2.92 -8.47 1.82
N SER A 40 -3.95 -7.78 1.34
CA SER A 40 -5.35 -8.10 1.65
C SER A 40 -5.69 -9.54 1.31
N SER A 41 -6.69 -10.10 1.99
CA SER A 41 -7.21 -11.43 1.68
C SER A 41 -7.88 -11.48 0.30
N GLN A 42 -8.62 -10.41 -0.06
CA GLN A 42 -9.36 -10.28 -1.31
C GLN A 42 -8.54 -9.58 -2.42
N PRO A 43 -8.56 -10.09 -3.66
CA PRO A 43 -7.98 -9.39 -4.81
C PRO A 43 -8.83 -8.18 -5.20
N LEU A 44 -8.23 -7.22 -5.89
CA LEU A 44 -8.98 -6.31 -6.75
C LEU A 44 -9.60 -7.13 -7.88
N PRO A 45 -10.90 -7.01 -8.17
CA PRO A 45 -11.53 -7.76 -9.25
C PRO A 45 -10.74 -7.62 -10.56
N PRO A 46 -10.43 -8.72 -11.25
CA PRO A 46 -9.86 -8.62 -12.59
C PRO A 46 -10.86 -7.90 -13.51
N SER A 47 -10.33 -7.15 -14.48
CA SER A 47 -11.11 -6.47 -15.53
C SER A 47 -12.24 -7.38 -16.06
N TYR A 48 -13.48 -6.87 -16.06
CA TYR A 48 -14.56 -7.50 -16.84
C TYR A 48 -14.07 -7.71 -18.28
N THR A 49 -14.21 -8.93 -18.79
CA THR A 49 -13.88 -9.30 -20.17
C THR A 49 -14.51 -8.28 -21.13
N GLN A 50 -13.70 -7.71 -22.03
CA GLN A 50 -14.12 -6.68 -22.98
C GLN A 50 -15.39 -7.10 -23.73
N GLN A 51 -16.50 -6.42 -23.45
CA GLN A 51 -17.49 -6.20 -24.49
C GLN A 51 -16.97 -5.06 -25.35
N SER A 52 -16.51 -5.43 -26.55
CA SER A 52 -16.16 -4.53 -27.64
C SER A 52 -17.22 -3.45 -27.80
N PHE A 53 -16.88 -2.16 -27.68
CA PHE A 53 -17.38 -1.08 -28.55
C PHE A 53 -16.54 0.21 -28.37
N ALA A 54 -16.05 0.70 -29.51
CA ALA A 54 -15.82 2.10 -29.88
C ALA A 54 -14.59 2.89 -29.38
N LEU A 55 -14.00 3.56 -30.37
CA LEU A 55 -12.92 4.55 -30.35
C LEU A 55 -13.31 5.81 -29.56
N GLN A 56 -13.07 5.87 -28.25
CA GLN A 56 -12.69 7.06 -27.45
C GLN A 56 -12.13 6.55 -26.11
N PRO A 57 -11.05 7.12 -25.52
CA PRO A 57 -10.70 6.80 -24.14
C PRO A 57 -11.88 7.24 -23.26
N PRO A 58 -12.49 6.36 -22.45
CA PRO A 58 -13.57 6.79 -21.58
C PRO A 58 -12.98 7.77 -20.56
N THR A 59 -13.45 9.01 -20.61
CA THR A 59 -13.18 10.03 -19.58
C THR A 59 -13.78 9.64 -18.22
N ASP A 60 -14.50 8.51 -18.16
CA ASP A 60 -15.06 7.86 -16.97
C ASP A 60 -14.53 6.41 -16.81
N SER A 61 -13.22 6.18 -16.98
CA SER A 61 -12.67 4.86 -16.63
C SER A 61 -12.74 4.67 -15.11
N TRP A 62 -13.61 3.77 -14.66
CA TRP A 62 -13.64 3.36 -13.25
C TRP A 62 -12.29 2.75 -12.83
N PHE A 63 -11.93 2.97 -11.57
CA PHE A 63 -10.70 2.48 -10.96
C PHE A 63 -10.97 1.90 -9.58
N PHE A 64 -10.08 1.03 -9.14
CA PHE A 64 -10.03 0.61 -7.74
C PHE A 64 -9.25 1.60 -6.92
N TYR A 65 -9.68 1.85 -5.69
CA TYR A 65 -9.01 2.76 -4.78
C TYR A 65 -9.14 2.29 -3.34
N TYR A 66 -8.07 2.45 -2.59
CA TYR A 66 -8.09 2.35 -1.14
C TYR A 66 -7.17 3.42 -0.56
N GLU A 67 -7.42 3.81 0.69
CA GLU A 67 -6.61 4.80 1.38
C GLU A 67 -6.17 4.34 2.76
N VAL A 68 -5.05 4.89 3.21
CA VAL A 68 -4.45 4.64 4.51
C VAL A 68 -4.29 5.96 5.22
N THR A 69 -4.85 6.06 6.43
CA THR A 69 -4.64 7.19 7.35
C THR A 69 -3.61 6.81 8.39
N ILE A 70 -2.63 7.69 8.62
CA ILE A 70 -1.61 7.46 9.64
C ILE A 70 -2.16 7.91 11.00
N LEU A 71 -2.31 6.95 11.90
CA LEU A 71 -2.78 7.19 13.27
C LEU A 71 -1.62 7.49 14.22
N SER A 72 -0.47 6.84 14.00
CA SER A 72 0.75 7.06 14.78
C SER A 72 1.98 6.64 13.99
N ASN A 73 3.04 7.44 14.06
CA ASN A 73 4.37 7.12 13.53
C ASN A 73 5.44 7.79 14.41
N PRO A 74 5.78 7.21 15.57
CA PRO A 74 6.62 7.86 16.57
C PRO A 74 8.04 8.17 16.08
N ASN A 75 8.55 7.41 15.10
CA ASN A 75 9.88 7.61 14.51
C ASN A 75 9.75 7.98 13.02
N TYR A 76 8.89 8.93 12.69
CA TYR A 76 8.58 9.30 11.30
C TYR A 76 9.81 9.58 10.41
N ASP A 77 10.91 10.08 10.96
CA ASP A 77 12.14 10.32 10.19
C ASP A 77 12.97 9.06 9.90
N LYS A 78 12.61 7.92 10.49
CA LYS A 78 13.32 6.64 10.37
C LYS A 78 12.43 5.50 9.89
N THR A 79 11.12 5.58 10.13
CA THR A 79 10.13 4.60 9.70
C THR A 79 9.70 4.90 8.27
N THR A 80 9.98 3.96 7.38
CA THR A 80 9.45 3.91 6.02
C THR A 80 8.16 3.11 6.01
N ILE A 81 7.09 3.74 5.54
CA ILE A 81 5.80 3.10 5.24
C ILE A 81 5.69 3.01 3.71
N ALA A 82 5.27 1.85 3.22
CA ALA A 82 5.03 1.61 1.81
C ALA A 82 3.56 1.21 1.57
N ILE A 83 2.91 1.83 0.59
CA ILE A 83 1.55 1.51 0.15
C ILE A 83 1.57 1.12 -1.33
N GLY A 84 0.85 0.08 -1.72
CA GLY A 84 0.66 -0.25 -3.13
C GLY A 84 0.02 -1.60 -3.39
N LEU A 85 0.43 -2.27 -4.46
CA LEU A 85 -0.18 -3.52 -4.92
C LEU A 85 0.90 -4.60 -5.09
N ALA A 86 0.54 -5.83 -4.75
CA ALA A 86 1.38 -7.00 -5.00
C ALA A 86 0.54 -8.18 -5.49
N THR A 87 1.16 -9.05 -6.29
CA THR A 87 0.58 -10.38 -6.58
C THR A 87 0.86 -11.35 -5.43
N LYS A 88 0.10 -12.44 -5.33
CA LYS A 88 0.38 -13.53 -4.37
C LYS A 88 1.11 -14.69 -5.05
N PRO A 89 2.04 -15.38 -4.34
CA PRO A 89 2.54 -15.05 -3.01
C PRO A 89 3.48 -13.83 -3.01
N TYR A 90 3.41 -12.99 -1.99
CA TYR A 90 4.34 -11.87 -1.77
C TYR A 90 5.17 -12.11 -0.50
N PRO A 91 6.49 -11.88 -0.51
CA PRO A 91 7.32 -12.03 0.69
C PRO A 91 6.89 -11.04 1.77
N ALA A 92 6.55 -11.55 2.96
CA ALA A 92 6.14 -10.73 4.09
C ALA A 92 7.27 -9.83 4.62
N PHE A 93 8.54 -10.08 4.28
CA PHE A 93 9.72 -9.37 4.77
C PHE A 93 10.27 -8.31 3.79
N ARG A 94 9.42 -7.82 2.88
CA ARG A 94 9.81 -6.82 1.86
C ARG A 94 8.73 -5.76 1.77
N LEU A 95 9.11 -4.49 1.74
CA LEU A 95 8.17 -3.41 1.44
C LEU A 95 7.57 -3.56 0.03
N THR A 96 6.33 -3.12 -0.15
CA THR A 96 5.63 -3.20 -1.44
C THR A 96 6.38 -2.44 -2.52
N GLY A 97 6.56 -3.03 -3.71
CA GLY A 97 7.36 -2.47 -4.80
C GLY A 97 8.80 -3.00 -4.84
N CYS A 98 9.31 -3.52 -3.71
CA CYS A 98 10.69 -4.01 -3.56
C CYS A 98 10.91 -5.48 -3.95
N ASN A 99 9.92 -6.10 -4.58
CA ASN A 99 10.01 -7.47 -5.09
C ASN A 99 9.22 -7.63 -6.40
N LEU A 100 9.48 -8.70 -7.13
CA LEU A 100 8.83 -8.98 -8.41
C LEU A 100 7.29 -8.99 -8.29
N ASN A 101 6.63 -8.49 -9.33
CA ASN A 101 5.20 -8.33 -9.45
C ASN A 101 4.61 -7.55 -8.27
N SER A 102 5.19 -6.39 -7.99
CA SER A 102 4.66 -5.43 -7.03
C SER A 102 4.98 -3.99 -7.40
N VAL A 103 4.19 -3.07 -6.88
CA VAL A 103 4.32 -1.62 -7.09
C VAL A 103 4.00 -0.91 -5.79
N GLY A 104 4.81 0.07 -5.40
CA GLY A 104 4.63 0.77 -4.13
C GLY A 104 5.07 2.23 -4.18
N TYR A 105 4.51 3.01 -3.26
CA TYR A 105 4.87 4.38 -2.97
C TYR A 105 5.37 4.46 -1.53
N HIS A 106 6.60 4.93 -1.34
CA HIS A 106 7.32 4.90 -0.06
C HIS A 106 7.35 6.29 0.60
N SER A 107 7.30 6.28 1.93
CA SER A 107 7.11 7.48 2.75
C SER A 107 8.38 8.30 2.97
N ASP A 108 9.55 7.65 2.94
CA ASP A 108 10.87 8.21 3.25
C ASP A 108 11.27 9.39 2.34
N GLU A 109 11.28 9.18 1.03
CA GLU A 109 11.75 10.13 0.03
C GLU A 109 10.65 10.48 -1.00
N GLY A 110 9.44 9.92 -0.84
CA GLY A 110 8.36 10.09 -1.81
C GLY A 110 8.67 9.39 -3.14
N LYS A 111 9.37 8.25 -3.09
CA LYS A 111 9.73 7.45 -4.27
C LYS A 111 8.68 6.40 -4.59
N LYS A 112 8.54 6.11 -5.88
CA LYS A 112 7.78 4.96 -6.39
C LYS A 112 8.73 3.81 -6.72
N PHE A 113 8.26 2.60 -6.49
CA PHE A 113 9.00 1.36 -6.71
C PHE A 113 8.13 0.40 -7.52
N HIS A 114 8.73 -0.32 -8.47
CA HIS A 114 8.11 -1.42 -9.18
C HIS A 114 9.17 -2.45 -9.54
N ASN A 115 9.08 -3.64 -8.97
CA ASN A 115 10.07 -4.70 -9.13
C ASN A 115 11.52 -4.24 -8.87
N ASP A 116 11.72 -3.27 -7.97
CA ASP A 116 13.00 -2.64 -7.68
C ASP A 116 13.28 -2.72 -6.18
N GLY A 117 14.27 -3.50 -5.78
CA GLY A 117 14.60 -3.71 -4.38
C GLY A 117 15.51 -2.67 -3.75
N LEU A 118 15.95 -1.64 -4.48
CA LEU A 118 17.10 -0.83 -4.06
C LEU A 118 16.94 0.68 -4.23
N THR A 119 16.55 1.17 -5.41
CA THR A 119 16.78 2.59 -5.73
C THR A 119 15.51 3.42 -5.70
N GLY A 120 14.44 2.88 -6.30
CA GLY A 120 13.20 3.58 -6.54
C GLY A 120 13.37 4.74 -7.52
N THR A 121 12.26 5.34 -7.91
CA THR A 121 12.24 6.53 -8.78
C THR A 121 11.53 7.67 -8.09
N LYS A 122 12.09 8.89 -8.17
CA LYS A 122 11.41 10.08 -7.65
C LYS A 122 10.00 10.17 -8.24
N TYR A 123 9.04 10.51 -7.40
CA TYR A 123 7.64 10.57 -7.82
C TYR A 123 6.92 11.76 -7.21
N ALA A 124 6.95 11.91 -5.89
CA ALA A 124 6.28 12.99 -5.19
C ALA A 124 7.06 13.39 -3.94
N GLU A 125 6.42 14.16 -3.07
CA GLU A 125 6.95 14.63 -1.80
C GLU A 125 6.92 13.55 -0.72
N LYS A 126 7.84 13.65 0.25
CA LYS A 126 7.83 12.87 1.49
C LYS A 126 6.45 12.96 2.16
N TRP A 127 6.04 11.88 2.82
CA TRP A 127 4.82 11.78 3.63
C TRP A 127 5.07 10.86 4.79
N GLY A 128 4.17 10.83 5.78
CA GLY A 128 4.25 9.90 6.90
C GLY A 128 3.93 10.50 8.27
N GLU A 129 3.50 11.76 8.29
CA GLU A 129 3.07 12.46 9.49
C GLU A 129 1.72 11.95 9.99
N ILE A 130 1.47 12.11 11.29
CA ILE A 130 0.17 11.75 11.87
C ILE A 130 -0.93 12.57 11.18
N GLY A 131 -1.96 11.89 10.69
CA GLY A 131 -3.08 12.50 9.99
C GLY A 131 -2.95 12.54 8.47
N ASP A 132 -1.76 12.28 7.92
CA ASP A 132 -1.59 12.07 6.47
C ASP A 132 -2.50 10.93 6.00
N VAL A 133 -3.08 11.11 4.82
CA VAL A 133 -3.89 10.10 4.14
C VAL A 133 -3.34 9.84 2.75
N ILE A 134 -2.91 8.61 2.52
CA ILE A 134 -2.31 8.18 1.26
C ILE A 134 -3.23 7.19 0.58
N GLY A 135 -3.60 7.50 -0.66
CA GLY A 135 -4.40 6.63 -1.50
C GLY A 135 -3.57 5.88 -2.53
N CYS A 136 -4.03 4.69 -2.89
CA CYS A 136 -3.50 3.91 -4.00
C CYS A 136 -4.67 3.56 -4.94
N GLY A 137 -4.52 3.96 -6.21
CA GLY A 137 -5.51 3.74 -7.26
C GLY A 137 -4.98 2.87 -8.39
N TYR A 138 -5.86 2.07 -8.99
CA TYR A 138 -5.54 1.17 -10.11
C TYR A 138 -6.64 1.16 -11.16
N TYR A 139 -6.28 1.46 -12.41
CA TYR A 139 -7.14 1.34 -13.58
C TYR A 139 -6.95 -0.03 -14.24
N PRO A 140 -7.93 -0.96 -14.13
CA PRO A 140 -7.77 -2.32 -14.66
C PRO A 140 -7.64 -2.38 -16.18
N ASN A 141 -8.26 -1.44 -16.89
CA ASN A 141 -8.29 -1.41 -18.35
C ASN A 141 -6.92 -1.05 -18.96
N THR A 142 -6.16 -0.19 -18.29
CA THR A 142 -4.88 0.34 -18.79
C THR A 142 -3.67 -0.13 -17.98
N GLY A 143 -3.90 -0.84 -16.88
CA GLY A 143 -2.84 -1.22 -15.96
C GLY A 143 -2.17 -0.02 -15.29
N GLN A 144 -2.84 1.13 -15.21
CA GLN A 144 -2.27 2.34 -14.63
C GLN A 144 -2.41 2.31 -13.11
N VAL A 145 -1.34 2.64 -12.41
CA VAL A 145 -1.33 2.83 -10.95
C VAL A 145 -1.01 4.28 -10.65
N PHE A 146 -1.74 4.87 -9.72
CA PHE A 146 -1.53 6.23 -9.23
C PHE A 146 -1.67 6.29 -7.72
N PHE A 147 -1.15 7.35 -7.13
CA PHE A 147 -1.27 7.59 -5.69
C PHE A 147 -1.84 8.97 -5.41
N THR A 148 -2.42 9.13 -4.22
CA THR A 148 -2.90 10.41 -3.72
C THR A 148 -2.26 10.71 -2.37
N LYS A 149 -2.10 11.99 -2.05
CA LYS A 149 -1.75 12.44 -0.70
C LYS A 149 -2.71 13.54 -0.29
N ASN A 150 -3.40 13.34 0.83
CA ASN A 150 -4.35 14.29 1.41
C ASN A 150 -5.36 14.81 0.36
N GLY A 151 -5.85 13.89 -0.50
CA GLY A 151 -6.82 14.16 -1.55
C GLY A 151 -6.26 14.74 -2.85
N LYS A 152 -4.96 15.09 -2.91
CA LYS A 152 -4.30 15.53 -4.15
C LYS A 152 -3.80 14.31 -4.93
N ASN A 153 -4.22 14.19 -6.19
CA ASN A 153 -3.68 13.20 -7.11
C ASN A 153 -2.22 13.54 -7.48
N LEU A 154 -1.31 12.59 -7.32
CA LEU A 154 0.13 12.75 -7.56
C LEU A 154 0.54 12.41 -9.00
N GLY A 155 -0.42 12.06 -9.86
CA GLY A 155 -0.21 11.65 -11.24
C GLY A 155 0.00 10.15 -11.39
N ILE A 156 0.14 9.67 -12.63
CA ILE A 156 0.34 8.25 -12.89
C ILE A 156 1.76 7.83 -12.48
N ALA A 157 1.86 6.81 -11.62
CA ALA A 157 3.13 6.24 -11.18
C ALA A 157 3.71 5.27 -12.22
N TYR A 158 2.88 4.35 -12.71
CA TYR A 158 3.24 3.34 -13.71
C TYR A 158 2.05 3.01 -14.60
N THR A 159 2.31 2.47 -15.79
CA THR A 159 1.31 2.05 -16.78
C THR A 159 1.56 0.60 -17.22
N GLY A 160 0.55 -0.05 -17.81
CA GLY A 160 0.70 -1.40 -18.37
C GLY A 160 0.88 -2.52 -17.35
N LEU A 161 0.60 -2.27 -16.07
CA LEU A 161 0.75 -3.23 -14.99
C LEU A 161 -0.49 -4.12 -14.82
N LEU A 162 -0.66 -5.08 -15.74
CA LEU A 162 -1.84 -5.95 -15.79
C LEU A 162 -1.63 -7.23 -14.99
N HIS A 163 -2.08 -7.23 -13.73
CA HIS A 163 -2.10 -8.41 -12.87
C HIS A 163 -3.38 -8.50 -12.03
N VAL A 164 -3.58 -9.67 -11.42
CA VAL A 164 -4.51 -9.82 -10.29
C VAL A 164 -3.82 -9.25 -9.05
N TRP A 165 -4.21 -8.03 -8.68
CA TRP A 165 -3.58 -7.26 -7.64
C TRP A 165 -4.25 -7.45 -6.28
N PHE A 166 -3.43 -7.42 -5.22
CA PHE A 166 -3.89 -7.35 -3.84
C PHE A 166 -3.33 -6.08 -3.20
N PRO A 167 -4.18 -5.21 -2.61
CA PRO A 167 -3.74 -4.10 -1.77
C PRO A 167 -2.71 -4.57 -0.74
N THR A 168 -1.55 -3.93 -0.72
CA THR A 168 -0.43 -4.34 0.11
C THR A 168 0.19 -3.12 0.78
N ILE A 169 0.26 -3.16 2.11
CA ILE A 169 0.86 -2.11 2.93
C ILE A 169 2.00 -2.72 3.72
N GLY A 170 3.10 -1.99 3.86
CA GLY A 170 4.19 -2.40 4.71
C GLY A 170 4.87 -1.27 5.44
N SER A 171 5.66 -1.60 6.45
CA SER A 171 6.50 -0.67 7.20
C SER A 171 7.77 -1.37 7.69
N ASP A 172 8.88 -0.65 7.77
CA ASP A 172 10.14 -1.10 8.37
C ASP A 172 10.30 -0.65 9.84
N GLY A 173 9.30 0.06 10.36
CA GLY A 173 9.29 0.61 11.71
C GLY A 173 7.90 0.60 12.34
N VAL A 174 7.86 1.01 13.61
CA VAL A 174 6.63 1.01 14.40
C VAL A 174 5.68 2.10 13.89
N CYS A 175 4.47 1.71 13.49
CA CYS A 175 3.41 2.64 13.10
C CYS A 175 2.01 2.04 13.32
N SER A 176 1.01 2.90 13.45
CA SER A 176 -0.41 2.54 13.47
C SER A 176 -1.13 3.20 12.31
N LEU A 177 -1.87 2.42 11.55
CA LEU A 177 -2.53 2.84 10.31
C LEU A 177 -4.01 2.45 10.34
N LYS A 178 -4.89 3.32 9.82
CA LYS A 178 -6.29 2.98 9.51
C LYS A 178 -6.40 2.77 8.01
N VAL A 179 -6.94 1.64 7.57
CA VAL A 179 -7.12 1.35 6.14
C VAL A 179 -8.59 1.35 5.76
N ASN A 180 -8.92 2.09 4.69
CA ASN A 180 -10.24 2.14 4.09
C ASN A 180 -10.21 1.61 2.64
N PHE A 181 -10.88 0.50 2.39
CA PHE A 181 -11.04 -0.14 1.06
C PHE A 181 -12.36 0.26 0.38
N GLY A 182 -13.05 1.29 0.88
CA GLY A 182 -14.34 1.76 0.36
C GLY A 182 -15.55 1.34 1.19
N GLN A 183 -15.34 0.71 2.35
CA GLN A 183 -16.41 0.38 3.30
C GLN A 183 -16.89 1.58 4.12
N ASP A 184 -16.03 2.58 4.34
CA ASP A 184 -16.39 3.89 4.89
C ASP A 184 -16.28 4.94 3.77
N GLU A 185 -16.93 6.11 3.92
CA GLU A 185 -16.70 7.23 3.01
C GLU A 185 -15.20 7.57 2.96
N PHE A 186 -14.64 7.64 1.75
CA PHE A 186 -13.26 8.09 1.58
C PHE A 186 -13.13 9.53 2.09
N LYS A 187 -12.07 9.79 2.86
CA LYS A 187 -11.82 11.12 3.43
C LYS A 187 -11.71 12.18 2.34
N TYR A 188 -11.24 11.79 1.15
CA TYR A 188 -11.14 12.66 -0.01
C TYR A 188 -11.87 12.06 -1.22
N ARG A 189 -13.03 12.63 -1.56
CA ARG A 189 -13.83 12.21 -2.73
C ARG A 189 -13.29 12.68 -4.09
N ARG A 190 -12.34 13.63 -4.10
CA ARG A 190 -11.91 14.39 -5.30
C ARG A 190 -10.75 13.77 -6.10
N ALA A 191 -10.45 12.49 -5.90
CA ALA A 191 -9.53 11.78 -6.78
C ALA A 191 -10.18 11.33 -8.11
N ASN A 192 -11.45 11.69 -8.33
CA ASN A 192 -12.22 11.48 -9.56
C ASN A 192 -12.18 12.73 -10.45
#